data_AF-A0A6M1L371-F1
#
_entry.id   AF-A0A6M1L371-F1
#
_cell.length_a   1.000
_cell.length_b   1.000
_cell.length_c   1.000
_cell.angle_alpha   90.00
_cell.angle_beta   90.00
_cell.angle_gamma   90.00
#
_symmetry.space_group_name_H-M   'P 1'
#
loop_
_entity.id
_entity.type
_entity.pdbx_description
1 polymer ?
#
loop_
_entity_poly.entity_id
_entity_poly.type
_entity_poly.pdbx_seq_one_letter_code
_entity_poly.pdbx_strand_id
1 'polypeptide(L)'
;MLLGRWLAAAGLVVLTGTAVGMYSMGPASGEPVAVAGVRSPDGAASAATPRPTSAGDPLLSGKRRVTIVRVGAFESGLALLDGGRLAEVDDDRGRQVFVPTPVGSGQFLVKAYYGGGTGQPVCWQVRNPGDSRPLYVRGTTCRADDPAQRFEITAVADGGPREYLISNRWAYLRDSARSGLIMEELGDAPPASSFRFTDTGPAPRR
;
A
#
# COMPACT_ATOMS: atom_id res chain seq x y z
N MET A 1 -4.72 50.47 -14.89
CA MET A 1 -4.62 50.46 -16.36
C MET A 1 -3.55 49.42 -16.68
N LEU A 2 -3.79 48.24 -17.26
CA LEU A 2 -4.52 47.89 -18.47
C LEU A 2 -5.19 46.50 -18.30
N LEU A 3 -6.31 46.32 -19.01
CA LEU A 3 -7.11 45.09 -19.11
C LEU A 3 -6.48 44.05 -20.04
N GLY A 4 -6.85 42.77 -19.86
CA GLY A 4 -6.65 41.73 -20.88
C GLY A 4 -7.40 40.43 -20.60
N ARG A 5 -8.73 40.41 -20.83
CA ARG A 5 -9.62 39.23 -20.88
C ARG A 5 -9.68 38.67 -22.31
N TRP A 6 -9.50 37.36 -22.51
CA TRP A 6 -9.97 36.58 -23.68
C TRP A 6 -10.22 35.13 -23.21
N LEU A 7 -11.47 34.67 -23.09
CA LEU A 7 -12.39 34.07 -24.07
C LEU A 7 -12.23 32.55 -24.27
N ALA A 8 -13.37 31.88 -24.14
CA ALA A 8 -13.61 30.45 -24.09
C ALA A 8 -13.56 29.78 -25.48
N ALA A 9 -13.31 28.46 -25.50
CA ALA A 9 -13.65 27.61 -26.63
C ALA A 9 -14.25 26.30 -26.12
N ALA A 10 -15.54 26.13 -26.36
CA ALA A 10 -16.28 24.89 -26.22
C ALA A 10 -16.14 24.08 -27.52
N GLY A 11 -15.80 22.80 -27.41
CA GLY A 11 -15.77 21.86 -28.53
C GLY A 11 -16.75 20.71 -28.26
N LEU A 12 -17.89 20.75 -28.94
CA LEU A 12 -18.94 19.74 -28.92
C LEU A 12 -18.79 18.88 -30.17
N VAL A 13 -18.61 17.56 -30.02
CA VAL A 13 -18.66 16.59 -31.12
C VAL A 13 -19.75 15.57 -30.78
N VAL A 14 -20.82 15.61 -31.57
CA VAL A 14 -21.87 14.57 -31.65
C VAL A 14 -21.68 13.91 -33.00
N LEU A 15 -21.69 12.57 -33.05
CA LEU A 15 -22.13 11.80 -34.21
C LEU A 15 -22.63 10.42 -33.77
N THR A 16 -23.82 10.13 -34.25
CA THR A 16 -24.76 9.04 -33.97
C THR A 16 -24.44 7.75 -34.72
N GLY A 17 -24.85 6.60 -34.18
CA GLY A 17 -24.87 5.34 -34.91
C GLY A 17 -25.66 4.24 -34.21
N THR A 18 -26.98 4.20 -34.42
CA THR A 18 -27.89 3.10 -34.03
C THR A 18 -28.08 2.14 -35.20
N ALA A 19 -27.89 0.84 -34.99
CA ALA A 19 -28.33 -0.20 -35.93
C ALA A 19 -29.27 -1.17 -35.21
N VAL A 20 -30.53 -1.16 -35.64
CA VAL A 20 -31.61 -2.06 -35.25
C VAL A 20 -31.62 -3.22 -36.24
N GLY A 21 -31.49 -4.46 -35.77
CA GLY A 21 -31.70 -5.68 -36.54
C GLY A 21 -32.95 -6.41 -36.05
N MET A 22 -33.98 -6.47 -36.89
CA MET A 22 -35.27 -7.10 -36.62
C MET A 22 -35.24 -8.64 -36.70
N TYR A 23 -36.22 -9.18 -35.99
CA TYR A 23 -36.73 -10.54 -35.82
C TYR A 23 -36.89 -11.43 -37.07
N SER A 24 -36.85 -12.75 -36.83
CA SER A 24 -37.63 -13.75 -37.56
C SER A 24 -38.13 -14.81 -36.57
N MET A 25 -39.43 -15.08 -36.59
CA MET A 25 -40.13 -16.13 -35.82
C MET A 25 -40.84 -17.07 -36.79
N GLY A 26 -40.79 -18.38 -36.50
CA GLY A 26 -41.69 -19.42 -37.02
C GLY A 26 -41.11 -20.86 -36.88
N PRO A 27 -41.94 -21.93 -36.83
CA PRO A 27 -42.59 -22.40 -35.59
C PRO A 27 -42.43 -23.91 -35.25
N ALA A 28 -42.72 -24.21 -33.96
CA ALA A 28 -43.42 -25.35 -33.33
C ALA A 28 -43.00 -26.86 -33.46
N SER A 29 -42.93 -27.47 -32.25
CA SER A 29 -43.37 -28.84 -31.84
C SER A 29 -42.35 -30.00 -31.81
N GLY A 30 -42.12 -30.53 -30.58
CA GLY A 30 -41.49 -31.83 -30.31
C GLY A 30 -40.95 -31.96 -28.89
N GLU A 31 -41.43 -32.95 -28.13
CA GLU A 31 -41.30 -33.20 -26.68
C GLU A 31 -39.95 -33.86 -26.24
N PRO A 32 -39.71 -34.23 -24.95
CA PRO A 32 -38.49 -33.87 -24.20
C PRO A 32 -37.43 -35.01 -24.07
N VAL A 33 -36.40 -34.72 -23.25
CA VAL A 33 -35.45 -35.60 -22.52
C VAL A 33 -33.97 -35.50 -22.96
N ALA A 34 -33.15 -34.86 -22.12
CA ALA A 34 -31.99 -35.46 -21.44
C ALA A 34 -31.17 -34.37 -20.72
N VAL A 35 -31.09 -34.44 -19.39
CA VAL A 35 -30.28 -33.56 -18.55
C VAL A 35 -28.81 -33.91 -18.75
N ALA A 36 -28.09 -33.11 -19.55
CA ALA A 36 -26.63 -33.10 -19.56
C ALA A 36 -26.15 -32.12 -18.48
N GLY A 37 -25.45 -32.66 -17.48
CA GLY A 37 -24.99 -31.91 -16.31
C GLY A 37 -24.10 -30.72 -16.68
N VAL A 38 -24.60 -29.53 -16.38
CA VAL A 38 -23.80 -28.31 -16.35
C VAL A 38 -23.08 -28.31 -15.00
N ARG A 39 -21.79 -28.66 -15.00
CA ARG A 39 -20.90 -28.32 -13.89
C ARG A 39 -20.66 -26.82 -13.93
N SER A 40 -21.23 -26.10 -12.96
CA SER A 40 -20.84 -24.72 -12.66
C SER A 40 -19.33 -24.65 -12.44
N PRO A 41 -18.60 -23.71 -13.06
CA PRO A 41 -17.29 -23.33 -12.57
C PRO A 41 -17.52 -22.40 -11.35
N ASP A 42 -17.82 -23.00 -10.20
CA ASP A 42 -17.63 -22.32 -8.92
C ASP A 42 -16.13 -22.28 -8.65
N GLY A 43 -15.49 -21.26 -9.22
CA GLY A 43 -14.12 -20.87 -8.95
C GLY A 43 -14.09 -19.42 -8.55
N ALA A 44 -14.91 -19.01 -7.58
CA ALA A 44 -14.73 -17.74 -6.90
C ALA A 44 -13.31 -17.75 -6.31
N ALA A 45 -12.42 -16.97 -6.91
CA ALA A 45 -11.09 -16.71 -6.37
C ALA A 45 -11.27 -16.17 -4.96
N SER A 46 -11.02 -17.03 -3.98
CA SER A 46 -11.02 -16.67 -2.57
C SER A 46 -9.99 -15.56 -2.41
N ALA A 47 -10.44 -14.35 -2.08
CA ALA A 47 -9.56 -13.24 -1.77
C ALA A 47 -8.61 -13.72 -0.67
N ALA A 48 -7.32 -13.85 -1.01
CA ALA A 48 -6.32 -14.36 -0.08
C ALA A 48 -6.22 -13.39 1.09
N THR A 49 -6.80 -13.77 2.24
CA THR A 49 -6.61 -13.05 3.49
C THR A 49 -5.11 -13.01 3.81
N PRO A 50 -4.51 -11.83 4.02
CA PRO A 50 -3.11 -11.74 4.41
C PRO A 50 -2.86 -12.61 5.66
N ARG A 51 -2.00 -13.62 5.52
CA ARG A 51 -1.62 -14.47 6.66
C ARG A 51 -0.65 -13.67 7.54
N PRO A 52 -0.90 -13.53 8.86
CA PRO A 52 0.02 -12.83 9.75
C PRO A 52 1.42 -13.43 9.61
N THR A 53 2.42 -12.57 9.41
CA THR A 53 3.81 -13.01 9.27
C THR A 53 4.18 -13.77 10.54
N SER A 54 4.68 -15.00 10.37
CA SER A 54 5.11 -15.80 11.51
C SER A 54 6.15 -15.03 12.31
N ALA A 55 6.15 -15.20 13.63
CA ALA A 55 7.16 -14.69 14.55
C ALA A 55 8.61 -15.17 14.25
N GLY A 56 8.84 -15.80 13.09
CA GLY A 56 10.11 -16.34 12.64
C GLY A 56 10.79 -15.58 11.50
N ASP A 57 10.19 -14.53 10.92
CA ASP A 57 10.89 -13.74 9.90
C ASP A 57 12.10 -13.00 10.50
N PRO A 58 13.35 -13.30 10.07
CA PRO A 58 14.53 -12.66 10.61
C PRO A 58 14.54 -11.14 10.43
N LEU A 59 13.92 -10.60 9.38
CA LEU A 59 13.88 -9.16 9.10
C LEU A 59 12.98 -8.41 10.08
N LEU A 60 11.98 -9.08 10.65
CA LEU A 60 11.03 -8.50 11.59
C LEU A 60 11.43 -8.74 13.06
N SER A 61 12.62 -9.30 13.30
CA SER A 61 13.10 -9.66 14.64
C SER A 61 13.60 -8.50 15.50
N GLY A 62 13.72 -7.29 14.94
CA GLY A 62 14.43 -6.17 15.55
C GLY A 62 15.96 -6.29 15.54
N LYS A 63 16.50 -7.38 14.98
CA LYS A 63 17.96 -7.64 14.91
C LYS A 63 18.58 -7.37 13.55
N ARG A 64 17.76 -7.05 12.53
CA ARG A 64 18.19 -6.75 11.17
C ARG A 64 17.79 -5.34 10.78
N ARG A 65 18.61 -4.72 9.95
CA ARG A 65 18.29 -3.46 9.28
C ARG A 65 17.75 -3.76 7.90
N VAL A 66 16.79 -2.98 7.47
CA VAL A 66 16.21 -3.07 6.14
C VAL A 66 16.19 -1.71 5.46
N THR A 67 16.39 -1.70 4.16
CA THR A 67 15.84 -0.64 3.30
C THR A 67 14.51 -1.13 2.75
N ILE A 68 13.61 -0.20 2.45
CA ILE A 68 12.25 -0.53 2.00
C ILE A 68 12.02 0.17 0.67
N VAL A 69 11.54 -0.56 -0.33
CA VAL A 69 11.20 -0.04 -1.66
C VAL A 69 9.79 -0.49 -1.99
N ARG A 70 8.95 0.41 -2.53
CA ARG A 70 7.63 0.02 -3.01
C ARG A 70 7.77 -0.88 -4.25
N VAL A 71 7.01 -1.96 -4.29
CA VAL A 71 6.97 -2.83 -5.47
C VAL A 71 6.39 -2.06 -6.66
N GLY A 72 7.08 -2.08 -7.79
CA GLY A 72 6.72 -1.31 -8.99
C GLY A 72 7.26 0.13 -9.02
N ALA A 73 7.92 0.61 -7.95
CA ALA A 73 8.69 1.85 -8.02
C ALA A 73 10.04 1.62 -8.71
N PHE A 74 10.47 2.57 -9.54
CA PHE A 74 11.79 2.57 -10.15
C PHE A 74 12.73 3.44 -9.30
N GLU A 75 13.77 2.81 -8.74
CA GLU A 75 14.92 3.45 -8.05
C GLU A 75 14.62 4.24 -6.77
N SER A 76 13.35 4.44 -6.39
CA SER A 76 12.98 5.20 -5.20
C SER A 76 12.82 4.32 -3.95
N GLY A 77 13.55 4.65 -2.89
CA GLY A 77 13.46 4.02 -1.57
C GLY A 77 12.63 4.83 -0.58
N LEU A 78 12.11 4.17 0.46
CA LEU A 78 11.46 4.87 1.56
C LEU A 78 12.50 5.65 2.38
N ALA A 79 12.22 6.92 2.61
CA ALA A 79 12.96 7.77 3.53
C ALA A 79 12.00 8.48 4.49
N LEU A 80 12.34 8.47 5.77
CA LEU A 80 11.73 9.37 6.73
C LEU A 80 12.52 10.67 6.78
N LEU A 81 11.95 11.74 6.22
CA LEU A 81 12.61 13.04 6.09
C LEU A 81 12.72 13.78 7.44
N ASP A 82 13.77 14.57 7.60
CA ASP A 82 14.01 15.33 8.82
C ASP A 82 12.99 16.47 8.96
N GLY A 83 12.24 16.44 10.07
CA GLY A 83 11.09 17.34 10.29
C GLY A 83 9.86 17.01 9.46
N GLY A 84 9.91 15.93 8.66
CA GLY A 84 8.95 15.63 7.62
C GLY A 84 8.18 14.32 7.78
N ARG A 85 7.47 14.02 6.71
CA ARG A 85 6.71 12.80 6.49
C ARG A 85 7.59 11.73 5.84
N LEU A 86 7.17 10.47 5.95
CA LEU A 86 7.68 9.38 5.13
C LEU A 86 7.41 9.68 3.65
N ALA A 87 8.41 9.46 2.80
CA ALA A 87 8.37 9.72 1.37
C ALA A 87 9.16 8.65 0.58
N GLU A 88 8.95 8.59 -0.72
CA GLU A 88 9.83 7.89 -1.65
C GLU A 88 10.87 8.89 -2.16
N VAL A 89 12.14 8.50 -2.16
CA VAL A 89 13.25 9.34 -2.60
C VAL A 89 14.25 8.52 -3.41
N ASP A 90 14.94 9.18 -4.33
CA ASP A 90 15.97 8.65 -5.23
C ASP A 90 17.40 9.00 -4.79
N ASP A 91 17.54 9.87 -3.79
CA ASP A 91 18.80 10.32 -3.18
C ASP A 91 19.03 9.68 -1.80
N ASP A 92 20.03 10.15 -1.05
CA ASP A 92 20.41 9.63 0.27
C ASP A 92 19.83 10.44 1.45
N ARG A 93 18.85 11.32 1.18
CA ARG A 93 18.31 12.21 2.20
C ARG A 93 17.41 11.49 3.20
N GLY A 94 17.40 12.02 4.43
CA GLY A 94 16.58 11.52 5.53
C GLY A 94 17.02 10.14 6.02
N ARG A 95 16.10 9.45 6.69
CA ARG A 95 16.35 8.16 7.35
C ARG A 95 15.80 7.03 6.51
N GLN A 96 16.70 6.30 5.86
CA GLN A 96 16.36 5.24 4.89
C GLN A 96 16.62 3.82 5.40
N VAL A 97 17.22 3.72 6.59
CA VAL A 97 17.52 2.44 7.22
C VAL A 97 16.53 2.21 8.35
N PHE A 98 15.77 1.12 8.26
CA PHE A 98 14.71 0.80 9.20
C PHE A 98 15.00 -0.48 9.98
N VAL A 99 14.54 -0.55 11.23
CA VAL A 99 14.60 -1.75 12.07
C VAL A 99 13.20 -2.02 12.63
N PRO A 100 12.41 -2.90 11.99
CA PRO A 100 11.14 -3.37 12.54
C PRO A 100 11.41 -4.14 13.84
N THR A 101 10.99 -3.60 14.96
CA THR A 101 11.20 -4.16 16.30
C THR A 101 9.88 -4.65 16.86
N PRO A 102 9.72 -5.93 17.20
CA PRO A 102 8.46 -6.46 17.72
C PRO A 102 8.12 -5.86 19.08
N VAL A 103 6.84 -5.53 19.29
CA VAL A 103 6.29 -5.01 20.56
C VAL A 103 5.15 -5.87 21.13
N GLY A 104 4.95 -7.07 20.57
CA GLY A 104 3.92 -8.03 20.98
C GLY A 104 2.79 -8.15 19.95
N SER A 105 2.05 -9.26 19.99
CA SER A 105 0.86 -9.51 19.16
C SER A 105 1.02 -9.28 17.66
N GLY A 106 2.21 -9.55 17.09
CA GLY A 106 2.48 -9.33 15.66
C GLY A 106 2.65 -7.87 15.26
N GLN A 107 2.79 -6.97 16.22
CA GLN A 107 2.99 -5.54 15.98
C GLN A 107 4.45 -5.13 16.16
N PHE A 108 4.83 -4.06 15.47
CA PHE A 108 6.20 -3.57 15.37
C PHE A 108 6.28 -2.06 15.60
N LEU A 109 7.32 -1.62 16.30
CA LEU A 109 7.87 -0.28 16.13
C LEU A 109 8.78 -0.29 14.91
N VAL A 110 8.60 0.66 13.99
CA VAL A 110 9.54 0.86 12.88
C VAL A 110 10.52 1.97 13.26
N LYS A 111 11.72 1.57 13.69
CA LYS A 111 12.81 2.50 14.05
C LYS A 111 13.55 2.94 12.79
N ALA A 112 13.71 4.24 12.59
CA ALA A 112 14.36 4.85 11.44
C ALA A 112 15.70 5.49 11.82
N TYR A 113 16.73 5.15 11.06
CA TYR A 113 18.11 5.62 11.20
C TYR A 113 18.56 6.31 9.91
N TYR A 114 19.52 7.22 10.02
CA TYR A 114 20.24 7.74 8.86
C TYR A 114 21.06 6.63 8.17
N GLY A 115 21.59 6.94 6.99
CA GLY A 115 22.46 6.08 6.21
C GLY A 115 23.52 5.38 7.08
N GLY A 116 23.76 4.09 6.80
CA GLY A 116 24.69 3.26 7.59
C GLY A 116 24.15 2.80 8.95
N GLY A 117 22.94 3.22 9.36
CA GLY A 117 22.27 2.73 10.56
C GLY A 117 22.93 3.21 11.86
N THR A 118 23.38 4.46 11.94
CA THR A 118 24.02 5.02 13.13
C THR A 118 23.11 6.01 13.86
N GLY A 119 23.46 6.34 15.11
CA GLY A 119 22.78 7.35 15.93
C GLY A 119 21.48 6.88 16.59
N GLN A 120 20.84 7.80 17.31
CA GLN A 120 19.56 7.55 17.98
C GLN A 120 18.45 7.44 16.92
N PRO A 121 17.65 6.34 16.93
CA PRO A 121 16.51 6.23 16.04
C PRO A 121 15.36 7.11 16.48
N VAL A 122 14.54 7.49 15.50
CA VAL A 122 13.15 7.92 15.71
C VAL A 122 12.23 6.80 15.26
N CYS A 123 11.02 6.72 15.79
CA CYS A 123 10.02 5.75 15.36
C CYS A 123 9.01 6.38 14.43
N TRP A 124 8.50 5.58 13.50
CA TRP A 124 7.34 5.92 12.69
C TRP A 124 6.12 6.15 13.59
N GLN A 125 5.33 7.16 13.25
CA GLN A 125 4.04 7.44 13.87
C GLN A 125 3.05 7.90 12.81
N VAL A 126 1.86 7.29 12.80
CA VAL A 126 0.74 7.76 12.00
C VAL A 126 0.20 9.06 12.57
N ARG A 127 -0.03 10.04 11.70
CA ARG A 127 -0.64 11.33 12.03
C ARG A 127 -1.86 11.58 11.18
N ASN A 128 -2.92 12.00 11.86
CA ASN A 128 -4.06 12.61 11.22
C ASN A 128 -3.84 14.13 11.15
N PRO A 129 -3.65 14.71 9.95
CA PRO A 129 -3.54 16.16 9.79
C PRO A 129 -4.85 16.92 10.01
N GLY A 130 -6.01 16.25 9.98
CA GLY A 130 -7.32 16.90 9.93
C GLY A 130 -7.69 17.40 8.53
N ASP A 131 -8.82 18.10 8.42
CA ASP A 131 -9.26 18.81 7.21
C ASP A 131 -9.32 17.95 5.94
N SER A 132 -9.88 16.74 6.05
CA SER A 132 -10.00 15.73 4.99
C SER A 132 -8.69 15.33 4.28
N ARG A 133 -7.53 15.76 4.80
CA ARG A 133 -6.23 15.36 4.29
C ARG A 133 -5.93 13.92 4.73
N PRO A 134 -5.24 13.15 3.89
CA PRO A 134 -4.93 11.76 4.19
C PRO A 134 -3.98 11.64 5.39
N LEU A 135 -4.10 10.52 6.11
CA LEU A 135 -3.17 10.18 7.17
C LEU A 135 -1.75 10.02 6.58
N TYR A 136 -0.73 10.33 7.35
CA TYR A 136 0.67 10.18 6.91
C TYR A 136 1.55 9.67 8.04
N VAL A 137 2.70 9.10 7.70
CA VAL A 137 3.70 8.67 8.68
C VAL A 137 4.72 9.78 8.89
N ARG A 138 5.09 10.05 10.16
CA ARG A 138 6.20 10.93 10.51
C ARG A 138 7.15 10.30 11.52
N GLY A 139 8.25 10.99 11.81
CA GLY A 139 9.18 10.63 12.89
C GLY A 139 8.79 11.19 14.25
N THR A 140 8.99 10.40 15.29
CA THR A 140 8.83 10.84 16.69
C THR A 140 9.70 10.01 17.63
N THR A 141 9.77 10.38 18.91
CA THR A 141 10.39 9.56 19.94
C THR A 141 9.66 8.22 20.09
N CYS A 142 10.42 7.13 20.07
CA CYS A 142 9.90 5.77 20.17
C CYS A 142 9.13 5.52 21.47
N ARG A 143 7.86 5.11 21.35
CA ARG A 143 6.98 4.73 22.46
C ARG A 143 6.21 3.46 22.09
N ALA A 144 6.58 2.34 22.70
CA ALA A 144 5.98 1.03 22.40
C ALA A 144 4.51 0.94 22.82
N ASP A 145 4.07 1.78 23.75
CA ASP A 145 2.70 1.91 24.24
C ASP A 145 1.81 2.82 23.38
N ASP A 146 2.40 3.64 22.50
CA ASP A 146 1.66 4.53 21.60
C ASP A 146 1.07 3.74 20.40
N PRO A 147 -0.26 3.60 20.30
CA PRO A 147 -0.87 2.84 19.22
C PRO A 147 -0.62 3.43 17.83
N ALA A 148 -0.36 4.74 17.72
CA ALA A 148 -0.03 5.37 16.45
C ALA A 148 1.37 4.99 15.95
N GLN A 149 2.20 4.33 16.78
CA GLN A 149 3.52 3.82 16.43
C GLN A 149 3.55 2.30 16.23
N ARG A 150 2.44 1.60 16.48
CA ARG A 150 2.35 0.14 16.38
C ARG A 150 1.89 -0.27 14.99
N PHE A 151 2.81 -0.70 14.16
CA PHE A 151 2.53 -1.14 12.80
C PHE A 151 2.37 -2.65 12.74
N GLU A 152 1.52 -3.12 11.85
CA GLU A 152 1.47 -4.52 11.43
C GLU A 152 2.23 -4.63 10.10
N ILE A 153 3.07 -5.64 9.98
CA ILE A 153 3.88 -5.90 8.79
C ILE A 153 3.60 -7.34 8.36
N THR A 154 2.83 -7.50 7.30
CA THR A 154 2.24 -8.76 6.89
C THR A 154 2.78 -9.18 5.53
N ALA A 155 3.35 -10.38 5.44
CA ALA A 155 3.82 -10.93 4.18
C ALA A 155 2.64 -11.07 3.19
N VAL A 156 2.89 -10.73 1.93
CA VAL A 156 1.92 -10.95 0.86
C VAL A 156 1.93 -12.43 0.50
N ALA A 157 0.79 -13.14 0.64
CA ALA A 157 0.71 -14.60 0.54
C ALA A 157 1.26 -15.16 -0.79
N ASP A 158 1.00 -14.46 -1.89
CA ASP A 158 1.45 -14.80 -3.24
C ASP A 158 2.39 -13.71 -3.82
N GLY A 159 3.01 -12.93 -2.94
CA GLY A 159 3.90 -11.84 -3.32
C GLY A 159 5.31 -12.30 -3.64
N GLY A 160 6.14 -11.37 -4.10
CA GLY A 160 7.56 -11.60 -4.29
C GLY A 160 8.30 -11.85 -2.98
N PRO A 161 9.59 -12.25 -3.05
CA PRO A 161 10.40 -12.46 -1.86
C PRO A 161 10.45 -11.21 -0.98
N ARG A 162 10.13 -11.37 0.30
CA ARG A 162 10.17 -10.29 1.32
C ARG A 162 9.30 -9.09 0.92
N GLU A 163 8.16 -9.38 0.31
CA GLU A 163 7.12 -8.41 0.00
C GLU A 163 6.08 -8.37 1.12
N TYR A 164 5.82 -7.17 1.63
CA TYR A 164 4.94 -6.97 2.78
C TYR A 164 3.93 -5.84 2.52
N LEU A 165 2.79 -5.98 3.17
CA LEU A 165 1.88 -4.88 3.47
C LEU A 165 2.29 -4.27 4.81
N ILE A 166 2.20 -2.94 4.91
CA ILE A 166 2.44 -2.20 6.14
C ILE A 166 1.15 -1.49 6.52
N SER A 167 0.64 -1.75 7.71
CA SER A 167 -0.58 -1.10 8.22
C SER A 167 -0.40 -0.58 9.63
N ASN A 168 -1.31 0.32 10.04
CA ASN A 168 -1.51 0.72 11.42
C ASN A 168 -3.02 0.71 11.65
N ARG A 169 -3.49 -0.22 12.49
CA ARG A 169 -4.92 -0.49 12.67
C ARG A 169 -5.55 -0.82 11.30
N TRP A 170 -6.52 -0.03 10.85
CA TRP A 170 -7.29 -0.24 9.61
C TRP A 170 -6.69 0.45 8.39
N ALA A 171 -5.66 1.29 8.58
CA ALA A 171 -5.06 2.07 7.51
C ALA A 171 -3.78 1.40 6.99
N TYR A 172 -3.66 1.29 5.67
CA TYR A 172 -2.52 0.70 4.97
C TYR A 172 -1.66 1.78 4.34
N LEU A 173 -0.35 1.61 4.43
CA LEU A 173 0.59 2.45 3.72
C LEU A 173 0.42 2.22 2.22
N ARG A 174 0.21 3.30 1.48
CA ARG A 174 0.07 3.26 0.02
C ARG A 174 0.65 4.50 -0.62
N ASP A 175 0.94 4.38 -1.91
CA ASP A 175 1.19 5.55 -2.74
C ASP A 175 -0.12 6.18 -3.23
N SER A 176 -0.08 7.48 -3.44
CA SER A 176 -1.15 8.30 -3.99
C SER A 176 -0.55 9.28 -4.98
N ALA A 177 -1.04 9.29 -6.22
CA ALA A 177 -0.56 10.21 -7.25
C ALA A 177 -0.64 11.69 -6.84
N ARG A 178 -1.58 12.06 -5.97
CA ARG A 178 -1.76 13.45 -5.50
C ARG A 178 -0.96 13.78 -4.26
N SER A 179 -0.84 12.80 -3.36
CA SER A 179 -0.36 13.03 -2.01
C SER A 179 0.95 12.32 -1.71
N GLY A 180 1.51 11.49 -2.59
CA GLY A 180 2.61 10.57 -2.29
C GLY A 180 2.22 9.52 -1.25
N LEU A 181 3.17 9.10 -0.40
CA LEU A 181 2.94 8.06 0.61
C LEU A 181 1.99 8.46 1.74
N ILE A 182 0.84 7.80 1.79
CA ILE A 182 -0.20 8.05 2.79
C ILE A 182 -0.58 6.76 3.51
N MET A 183 -1.25 6.90 4.65
CA MET A 183 -2.00 5.79 5.24
C MET A 183 -3.47 5.96 4.84
N GLU A 184 -4.09 4.92 4.31
CA GLU A 184 -5.48 4.96 3.88
C GLU A 184 -6.24 3.74 4.40
N GLU A 185 -7.42 3.97 4.94
CA GLU A 185 -8.32 2.90 5.35
C GLU A 185 -8.84 2.18 4.10
N LEU A 186 -8.67 0.86 4.06
CA LEU A 186 -9.22 0.07 2.99
C LEU A 186 -10.72 -0.09 3.25
N GLY A 187 -11.53 0.37 2.30
CA GLY A 187 -12.91 -0.09 2.16
C GLY A 187 -12.92 -1.50 1.56
N ASP A 188 -13.84 -1.75 0.62
CA ASP A 188 -13.95 -3.06 -0.05
C ASP A 188 -12.85 -3.34 -1.10
N ALA A 189 -11.90 -2.40 -1.27
CA ALA A 189 -10.81 -2.54 -2.23
C ALA A 189 -9.58 -3.22 -1.59
N PRO A 190 -8.86 -4.09 -2.34
CA PRO A 190 -7.64 -4.69 -1.83
C PRO A 190 -6.53 -3.64 -1.57
N PRO A 191 -5.58 -3.94 -0.67
CA PRO A 191 -4.43 -3.08 -0.38
C PRO A 191 -3.68 -2.70 -1.66
N ALA A 192 -3.47 -1.40 -1.88
CA ALA A 192 -3.02 -0.88 -3.17
C ALA A 192 -1.49 -0.88 -3.37
N SER A 193 -0.69 -1.02 -2.32
CA SER A 193 0.78 -1.00 -2.44
C SER A 193 1.41 -2.01 -1.49
N SER A 194 2.43 -2.68 -2.00
CA SER A 194 3.29 -3.57 -1.23
C SER A 194 4.73 -3.08 -1.27
N PHE A 195 5.51 -3.52 -0.30
CA PHE A 195 6.86 -3.02 -0.06
C PHE A 195 7.83 -4.17 0.11
N ARG A 196 8.93 -4.12 -0.62
CA ARG A 196 10.01 -5.09 -0.55
C ARG A 196 11.05 -4.65 0.46
N PHE A 197 11.40 -5.54 1.39
CA PHE A 197 12.44 -5.29 2.39
C PHE A 197 13.76 -5.91 1.94
N THR A 198 14.82 -5.09 1.90
CA THR A 198 16.17 -5.54 1.60
C THR A 198 17.01 -5.50 2.86
N ASP A 199 17.54 -6.65 3.27
CA ASP A 199 18.41 -6.77 4.43
C ASP A 199 19.74 -6.06 4.20
N THR A 200 20.10 -5.14 5.09
CA THR A 200 21.36 -4.37 5.04
C THR A 200 22.27 -4.69 6.23
N GLY A 201 22.02 -5.82 6.90
CA GLY A 201 22.87 -6.37 7.96
C GLY A 201 22.31 -6.19 9.37
N PRO A 202 23.16 -6.32 10.40
CA PRO A 202 22.73 -6.32 11.80
C PRO A 202 22.21 -4.96 12.25
N ALA A 203 21.17 -4.97 13.09
CA ALA A 203 20.67 -3.77 13.76
C ALA A 203 21.73 -3.14 14.67
N PRO A 204 21.71 -1.81 14.85
CA PRO A 204 22.64 -1.14 15.76
C PRO A 204 22.47 -1.67 17.17
N ARG A 205 23.59 -1.89 17.87
CA ARG A 205 23.56 -2.28 19.28
C ARG A 205 23.06 -1.08 20.09
N ARG A 206 22.13 -1.36 21.01
CA ARG A 206 21.62 -0.37 21.96
C ARG A 206 22.63 -0.15 23.08
#